data_AF-A0A7C5L9M3-F1
#
_entry.id   AF-A0A7C5L9M3-F1
#
_cell.length_a   1.000
_cell.length_b   1.000
_cell.length_c   1.000
_cell.angle_alpha   90.00
_cell.angle_beta   90.00
_cell.angle_gamma   90.00
#
_symmetry.space_group_name_H-M   'P 1'
#
loop_
_entity.id
_entity.type
_entity.pdbx_description
1 polymer ?
#
loop_
_entity_poly.entity_id
_entity_poly.type
_entity_poly.pdbx_seq_one_letter_code
_entity_poly.pdbx_strand_id
1 'polypeptide(L)' 'MHSPTREEAFALLTEFNKSESLIKHGLAVEGVMRYGARKRG' A
#
# COMPACT_ATOMS: atom_id res chain seq x y z
N MET A 1 -13.07 -14.30 7.38
CA MET A 1 -11.69 -13.89 7.06
C MET A 1 -11.69 -12.38 7.03
N HIS A 2 -10.80 -11.70 7.77
CA HIS A 2 -10.73 -10.23 7.75
C HIS A 2 -9.89 -9.79 6.56
N SER A 3 -10.46 -9.00 5.66
CA SER A 3 -9.71 -8.34 4.58
C SER A 3 -9.42 -6.91 5.02
N PRO A 4 -8.14 -6.52 5.16
CA PRO A 4 -7.82 -5.21 5.73
C PRO A 4 -8.28 -4.08 4.80
N THR A 5 -8.76 -3.00 5.40
CA THR A 5 -9.04 -1.76 4.66
C THR A 5 -7.74 -1.09 4.21
N ARG A 6 -7.84 -0.11 3.30
CA ARG A 6 -6.66 0.67 2.87
C ARG A 6 -6.03 1.40 4.06
N GLU A 7 -6.85 1.91 4.96
CA GLU A 7 -6.43 2.62 6.16
C GLU A 7 -5.70 1.68 7.13
N GLU A 8 -6.22 0.47 7.35
CA GLU A 8 -5.57 -0.56 8.17
C GLU A 8 -4.22 -0.98 7.58
N ALA A 9 -4.15 -1.19 6.25
CA ALA A 9 -2.90 -1.50 5.56
C ALA A 9 -1.89 -0.35 5.65
N PHE A 10 -2.35 0.91 5.54
CA PHE A 10 -1.50 2.09 5.66
C PHE A 10 -1.00 2.29 7.10
N ALA A 11 -1.83 2.00 8.10
CA ALA A 11 -1.41 2.02 9.50
C ALA A 11 -0.26 1.02 9.73
N LEU A 12 -0.39 -0.22 9.25
CA LEU A 12 0.68 -1.22 9.34
C LEU A 12 1.94 -0.79 8.58
N LEU A 13 1.80 -0.23 7.38
CA LEU A 13 2.94 0.27 6.60
C LEU A 13 3.76 1.30 7.40
N THR A 14 3.09 2.28 7.99
CA THR A 14 3.75 3.37 8.76
C THR A 14 4.16 2.94 10.17
N GLU A 15 3.54 1.90 10.73
CA GLU A 15 3.94 1.28 11.99
C GLU A 15 5.32 0.64 11.89
N PHE A 16 5.55 -0.16 10.85
CA PHE A 16 6.79 -0.94 10.71
C PHE A 16 7.85 -0.27 9.83
N ASN A 17 7.48 0.72 9.02
CA ASN A 17 8.42 1.46 8.18
C ASN A 17 8.46 2.93 8.61
N LYS A 18 9.56 3.34 9.25
CA LYS A 18 9.75 4.72 9.73
C LYS A 18 10.53 5.61 8.76
N SER A 19 11.27 5.00 7.84
CA SER A 19 11.97 5.75 6.80
C SER A 19 10.97 6.29 5.77
N GLU A 20 11.05 7.58 5.49
CA GLU A 20 10.25 8.22 4.45
C GLU A 20 10.45 7.54 3.07
N SER A 21 11.67 7.07 2.79
CA SER A 21 11.97 6.36 1.53
C SER A 21 11.22 5.03 1.41
N LEU A 22 11.08 4.29 2.51
CA LEU A 22 10.37 3.00 2.53
C LEU A 22 8.86 3.19 2.42
N ILE A 23 8.32 4.21 3.09
CA ILE A 23 6.90 4.57 2.97
C ILE A 23 6.58 4.99 1.53
N LYS A 24 7.41 5.86 0.93
CA LYS A 24 7.26 6.28 -0.47
C LYS A 24 7.33 5.09 -1.43
N HIS A 25 8.21 4.13 -1.20
CA HIS A 25 8.29 2.91 -1.99
C HIS A 25 6.99 2.10 -1.91
N GLY A 26 6.44 1.87 -0.70
CA GLY A 26 5.18 1.17 -0.52
C GLY A 26 4.00 1.83 -1.23
N LEU A 27 3.90 3.17 -1.15
CA LEU A 27 2.88 3.94 -1.86
C LEU A 27 3.03 3.85 -3.40
N ALA A 28 4.26 3.83 -3.91
CA ALA A 28 4.51 3.65 -5.34
C ALA A 28 4.02 2.27 -5.83
N VAL A 29 4.30 1.21 -5.06
CA VAL A 29 3.81 -0.16 -5.34
C VAL A 29 2.27 -0.19 -5.31
N GLU A 30 1.63 0.43 -4.31
CA GLU A 30 0.15 0.55 -4.27
C GLU A 30 -0.39 1.15 -5.57
N GLY A 31 0.21 2.25 -6.04
CA GLY A 31 -0.18 2.92 -7.28
C GLY A 31 -0.07 2.01 -8.52
N VAL A 32 1.03 1.27 -8.65
CA VAL A 32 1.26 0.30 -9.74
C VAL A 32 0.19 -0.79 -9.72
N MET A 33 -0.10 -1.37 -8.55
CA MET A 33 -1.10 -2.44 -8.43
C MET A 33 -2.50 -1.93 -8.76
N ARG A 34 -2.87 -0.74 -8.29
CA ARG A 34 -4.15 -0.10 -8.64
C ARG A 34 -4.27 0.15 -10.15
N TYR A 35 -3.21 0.60 -10.80
CA TYR A 35 -3.20 0.75 -12.26
C TYR A 35 -3.37 -0.60 -12.96
N GLY A 36 -2.64 -1.62 -12.51
CA GLY A 36 -2.74 -2.99 -13.03
C GLY A 36 -4.17 -3.52 -12.96
N ALA A 37 -4.81 -3.41 -11.79
CA ALA A 37 -6.20 -3.80 -11.57
C ALA A 37 -7.17 -3.04 -12.48
N ARG A 38 -7.02 -1.72 -12.64
CA ARG A 38 -7.89 -0.94 -13.55
C ARG A 38 -7.78 -1.36 -15.01
N LYS A 39 -6.60 -1.81 -15.46
CA LYS A 39 -6.35 -2.14 -16.87
C LYS A 39 -6.68 -3.58 -17.23
N ARG A 40 -6.62 -4.50 -16.25
CA ARG A 40 -6.64 -5.96 -16.50
C ARG A 40 -7.54 -6.75 -15.53
N GLY A 41 -8.15 -6.09 -14.56
CA GLY A 41 -9.13 -6.67 -13.66
C GLY A 41 -10.53 -6.67 -14.25
#